data_AF-A0A7X7XZ94-F1
#
_entry.id   AF-A0A7X7XZ94-F1
#
_cell.length_a   1.000
_cell.length_b   1.000
_cell.length_c   1.000
_cell.angle_alpha   90.00
_cell.angle_beta   90.00
_cell.angle_gamma   90.00
#
_symmetry.space_group_name_H-M   'P 1'
#
loop_
_entity.id
_entity.type
_entity.pdbx_description
1 polymer ?
#
loop_
_entity_poly.entity_id
_entity_poly.type
_entity_poly.pdbx_seq_one_letter_code
_entity_poly.pdbx_strand_id
1 'polypeptide(L)'
;MKENQIKRWKIIRGKGKGNYIIRDCILLAGIPTGILSFLFYELVFGGISKFDLILLFGCIIAGALFGIIYGAIYGLVTWKVNEKSFKNIVGEINETR
;
A
#
# COMPACT_ATOMS: atom_id res chain seq x y z
N MET A 1 -6.85 17.14 -15.38
CA MET A 1 -6.21 16.04 -14.62
C MET A 1 -6.32 16.22 -13.10
N LYS A 2 -5.97 17.41 -12.54
CA LYS A 2 -6.02 17.72 -11.10
C LYS A 2 -7.42 17.50 -10.47
N GLU A 3 -8.50 17.95 -11.11
CA GLU A 3 -9.87 17.82 -10.55
C GLU A 3 -10.32 16.36 -10.33
N ASN A 4 -9.98 15.45 -11.24
CA ASN A 4 -10.33 14.04 -11.10
C ASN A 4 -9.58 13.38 -9.93
N GLN A 5 -8.34 13.81 -9.67
CA GLN A 5 -7.57 13.36 -8.50
C GLN A 5 -8.18 13.88 -7.19
N ILE A 6 -8.61 15.15 -7.15
CA ILE A 6 -9.32 15.73 -6.00
C ILE A 6 -10.62 14.98 -5.72
N LYS A 7 -11.43 14.71 -6.76
CA LYS A 7 -12.70 13.97 -6.62
C LYS A 7 -12.46 12.57 -6.06
N ARG A 8 -11.49 11.83 -6.61
CA ARG A 8 -11.12 10.50 -6.12
C ARG A 8 -10.61 10.54 -4.67
N TRP A 9 -9.73 11.49 -4.35
CA TRP A 9 -9.21 11.63 -2.99
C TRP A 9 -10.31 11.99 -1.99
N LYS A 10 -11.27 12.87 -2.34
CA LYS A 10 -12.44 13.16 -1.48
C LYS A 10 -13.24 11.90 -1.14
N ILE A 11 -13.48 11.04 -2.12
CA ILE A 11 -14.22 9.78 -1.92
C ILE A 11 -13.45 8.85 -0.98
N ILE A 12 -12.14 8.68 -1.21
CA ILE A 12 -11.27 7.84 -0.37
C ILE A 12 -11.21 8.40 1.05
N ARG A 13 -10.96 9.70 1.19
CA ARG A 13 -10.90 10.43 2.45
C ARG A 13 -12.20 10.32 3.25
N GLY A 14 -13.34 10.40 2.58
CA GLY A 14 -14.67 10.28 3.20
C GLY A 14 -14.93 8.92 3.86
N LYS A 15 -14.25 7.85 3.41
CA LYS A 15 -14.32 6.52 4.03
C LYS A 15 -13.41 6.37 5.25
N GLY A 16 -12.57 7.37 5.52
CA GLY A 16 -11.70 7.43 6.69
C GLY A 16 -10.29 6.86 6.47
N LYS A 17 -9.35 7.37 7.26
CA LYS A 17 -7.92 7.04 7.21
C LYS A 17 -7.65 5.55 7.46
N GLY A 18 -8.27 4.98 8.49
CA GLY A 18 -8.08 3.57 8.85
C GLY A 18 -8.49 2.64 7.72
N ASN A 19 -9.66 2.88 7.11
CA ASN A 19 -10.16 2.08 6.00
C ASN A 19 -9.24 2.15 4.78
N TYR A 20 -8.71 3.34 4.43
CA TYR A 20 -7.73 3.47 3.35
C TYR A 20 -6.45 2.69 3.62
N ILE A 21 -5.88 2.81 4.83
CA ILE A 21 -4.63 2.12 5.17
C ILE A 21 -4.84 0.61 5.15
N ILE A 22 -5.91 0.10 5.77
CA ILE A 22 -6.17 -1.33 5.85
C ILE A 22 -6.51 -1.90 4.48
N ARG A 23 -7.50 -1.34 3.79
CA ARG A 23 -7.98 -1.91 2.54
C ARG A 23 -7.02 -1.67 1.39
N ASP A 24 -6.65 -0.42 1.16
CA ASP A 24 -5.92 -0.04 -0.06
C ASP A 24 -4.41 -0.23 0.10
N CYS A 25 -3.86 -0.02 1.29
CA CYS A 25 -2.41 -0.07 1.50
C CYS A 25 -1.92 -1.42 2.05
N ILE A 26 -2.66 -2.06 2.95
CA ILE A 26 -2.27 -3.35 3.54
C ILE A 26 -2.81 -4.52 2.71
N LEU A 27 -4.13 -4.63 2.54
CA LEU A 27 -4.74 -5.80 1.90
C LEU A 27 -4.48 -5.85 0.39
N LEU A 28 -4.66 -4.72 -0.31
CA LEU A 28 -4.52 -4.68 -1.77
C LEU A 28 -3.08 -4.53 -2.26
N ALA A 29 -2.20 -3.89 -1.48
CA ALA A 29 -0.82 -3.64 -1.89
C ALA A 29 0.18 -4.39 -0.99
N GLY A 30 0.19 -4.10 0.30
CA GLY A 30 1.20 -4.58 1.24
C GLY A 30 1.35 -6.10 1.28
N ILE A 31 0.28 -6.84 1.57
CA ILE A 31 0.31 -8.31 1.68
C ILE A 31 0.73 -8.97 0.36
N PRO A 32 0.09 -8.68 -0.80
CA PRO A 32 0.54 -9.25 -2.07
C PRO A 32 2.00 -8.95 -2.38
N THR A 33 2.44 -7.70 -2.19
CA THR A 33 3.85 -7.33 -2.44
C THR A 33 4.80 -8.06 -1.49
N GLY A 34 4.45 -8.17 -0.21
CA GLY A 34 5.26 -8.88 0.78
C GLY A 34 5.41 -10.37 0.46
N ILE A 35 4.30 -11.05 0.14
CA ILE A 35 4.32 -12.46 -0.27
C ILE A 35 5.18 -12.64 -1.53
N LEU A 36 4.94 -11.83 -2.57
CA LEU A 36 5.71 -11.90 -3.81
C LEU A 36 7.20 -11.65 -3.58
N SER A 37 7.57 -10.71 -2.71
CA SER A 37 8.96 -10.39 -2.42
C SER A 37 9.69 -11.57 -1.77
N PHE A 38 9.03 -12.25 -0.82
CA PHE A 38 9.61 -13.41 -0.14
C PHE A 38 9.68 -14.64 -1.05
N LEU A 39 8.65 -14.89 -1.86
CA LEU A 39 8.69 -15.96 -2.86
C LEU A 39 9.79 -15.72 -3.90
N PHE A 40 9.92 -14.49 -4.37
CA PHE A 40 10.97 -14.12 -5.32
C PHE A 40 12.37 -14.27 -4.71
N TYR A 41 12.55 -13.80 -3.47
CA TYR A 41 13.80 -13.98 -2.73
C TYR A 41 14.20 -15.45 -2.65
N GLU A 42 13.27 -16.32 -2.27
CA GLU A 42 13.56 -17.74 -2.14
C GLU A 42 13.88 -18.40 -3.50
N LEU A 43 13.14 -18.04 -4.55
CA LEU A 43 13.40 -18.56 -5.89
C LEU A 43 14.79 -18.16 -6.41
N VAL A 44 15.22 -16.94 -6.13
CA VAL A 44 16.51 -16.40 -6.60
C VAL A 44 17.69 -16.91 -5.76
N PHE A 45 17.55 -16.94 -4.44
CA PHE A 45 18.68 -17.20 -3.53
C PHE A 45 18.67 -18.61 -2.90
N GLY A 46 17.48 -19.19 -2.66
CA GLY A 46 17.32 -20.54 -2.12
C GLY A 46 17.42 -21.63 -3.18
N GLY A 47 16.99 -21.31 -4.41
CA GLY A 47 16.97 -22.20 -5.57
C GLY A 47 15.76 -23.14 -5.56
N ILE A 48 15.25 -23.46 -6.76
CA ILE A 48 14.00 -24.23 -6.95
C ILE A 48 14.07 -25.64 -6.32
N SER A 49 15.26 -26.23 -6.21
CA SER A 49 15.45 -27.59 -5.68
C SER A 49 15.16 -27.75 -4.19
N LYS A 50 15.13 -26.65 -3.42
CA LYS A 50 14.79 -26.64 -1.99
C LYS A 50 13.35 -26.17 -1.73
N PHE A 51 12.60 -25.89 -2.79
CA PHE A 51 11.27 -25.34 -2.69
C PHE A 51 10.26 -26.45 -2.36
N ASP A 52 9.88 -26.54 -1.08
CA ASP A 52 8.87 -27.48 -0.56
C ASP A 52 7.66 -26.71 0.00
N LEU A 53 6.53 -27.41 0.17
CA LEU A 53 5.27 -26.89 0.68
C LEU A 53 5.42 -26.20 2.04
N ILE A 54 6.21 -26.76 2.96
CA ILE A 54 6.45 -26.16 4.28
C ILE A 54 7.08 -24.78 4.12
N LEU A 55 8.04 -24.67 3.22
CA LEU A 55 8.77 -23.44 2.95
C LEU A 55 7.87 -22.42 2.24
N LEU A 56 7.03 -22.86 1.30
CA LEU A 56 6.00 -22.05 0.66
C LEU A 56 5.05 -21.42 1.69
N PHE A 57 4.52 -22.22 2.64
CA PHE A 57 3.67 -21.70 3.71
C PHE A 57 4.40 -20.70 4.61
N GLY A 58 5.67 -20.99 4.94
CA GLY A 58 6.53 -20.08 5.67
C GLY A 58 6.68 -18.73 4.96
N CYS A 59 6.98 -18.74 3.66
CA CYS A 59 7.09 -17.53 2.84
C CYS A 59 5.78 -16.75 2.76
N ILE A 60 4.64 -17.43 2.65
CA ILE A 60 3.33 -16.77 2.62
C ILE A 60 3.05 -16.07 3.96
N ILE A 61 3.26 -16.75 5.09
CA ILE A 61 3.00 -16.19 6.42
C ILE A 61 3.97 -15.03 6.70
N ALA A 62 5.27 -15.24 6.51
CA ALA A 62 6.29 -14.21 6.72
C ALA A 62 6.09 -13.01 5.79
N GLY A 63 5.81 -13.27 4.50
CA GLY A 63 5.54 -12.25 3.51
C GLY A 63 4.26 -11.46 3.80
N ALA A 64 3.21 -12.11 4.28
CA ALA A 64 1.98 -11.43 4.70
C ALA A 64 2.22 -10.53 5.92
N LEU A 65 2.91 -11.02 6.95
CA LEU A 65 3.24 -10.23 8.14
C LEU A 65 4.12 -9.02 7.79
N PHE A 66 5.14 -9.23 6.97
CA PHE A 66 5.97 -8.15 6.45
C PHE A 66 5.15 -7.15 5.63
N GLY A 67 4.28 -7.66 4.75
CA GLY A 67 3.38 -6.87 3.93
C GLY A 67 2.40 -6.01 4.74
N ILE A 68 1.92 -6.50 5.89
CA ILE A 68 1.09 -5.71 6.81
C ILE A 68 1.87 -4.53 7.38
N ILE A 69 3.09 -4.77 7.88
CA ILE A 69 3.95 -3.72 8.45
C ILE A 69 4.29 -2.68 7.38
N TYR A 70 4.77 -3.15 6.22
CA TYR A 70 5.10 -2.31 5.08
C TYR A 70 3.89 -1.50 4.61
N GLY A 71 2.74 -2.15 4.39
CA GLY A 71 1.51 -1.51 3.96
C GLY A 71 0.99 -0.47 4.95
N ALA A 72 1.14 -0.71 6.25
CA ALA A 72 0.76 0.25 7.29
C ALA A 72 1.65 1.51 7.24
N ILE A 73 2.97 1.35 7.18
CA ILE A 73 3.92 2.46 7.08
C ILE A 73 3.68 3.23 5.78
N TYR A 74 3.59 2.53 4.65
CA TYR A 74 3.32 3.10 3.35
C TYR A 74 2.00 3.89 3.33
N GLY A 75 0.92 3.31 3.89
CA GLY A 75 -0.38 3.97 3.97
C GLY A 75 -0.37 5.23 4.83
N LEU A 76 0.38 5.23 5.93
CA LEU A 76 0.55 6.43 6.77
C LEU A 76 1.29 7.56 6.05
N VAL A 77 2.35 7.22 5.32
CA VAL A 77 3.15 8.19 4.56
C VAL A 77 2.33 8.75 3.40
N THR A 78 1.74 7.89 2.57
CA THR A 78 0.96 8.31 1.41
C THR A 78 -0.29 9.10 1.79
N TRP A 79 -0.95 8.75 2.90
CA TRP A 79 -2.04 9.56 3.43
C TRP A 79 -1.60 10.99 3.75
N LYS A 80 -0.46 11.17 4.44
CA LYS A 80 0.07 12.51 4.76
C LYS A 80 0.40 13.30 3.50
N VAL A 81 1.04 12.67 2.52
CA VAL A 81 1.40 13.30 1.24
C VAL A 81 0.14 13.71 0.48
N ASN A 82 -0.85 12.84 0.39
CA ASN A 82 -2.10 13.11 -0.32
C ASN A 82 -2.94 14.19 0.37
N GLU A 83 -3.00 14.21 1.71
CA GLU A 83 -3.67 15.30 2.44
C GLU A 83 -2.98 16.66 2.21
N LYS A 84 -1.65 16.69 2.18
CA LYS A 84 -0.89 17.92 1.89
C LYS A 84 -1.15 18.40 0.46
N SER A 85 -1.04 17.51 -0.51
CA SER A 85 -1.32 17.81 -1.93
C SER A 85 -2.75 18.32 -2.13
N PHE A 86 -3.73 17.65 -1.50
CA PHE A 86 -5.12 18.06 -1.55
C PHE A 86 -5.36 19.48 -1.01
N LYS A 87 -4.77 19.82 0.15
CA LYS A 87 -4.88 21.17 0.72
C LYS A 87 -4.28 22.24 -0.18
N ASN A 88 -3.11 21.98 -0.75
CA ASN A 88 -2.44 22.92 -1.66
C ASN A 88 -3.31 23.20 -2.89
N ILE A 89 -3.84 22.14 -3.53
CA ILE A 89 -4.65 22.31 -4.74
C ILE A 89 -5.97 23.03 -4.43
N VAL A 90 -6.60 22.75 -3.29
CA VAL A 90 -7.82 23.46 -2.87
C VAL A 90 -7.53 24.94 -2.55
N GLY A 91 -6.37 25.25 -1.98
CA GLY A 91 -5.91 26.62 -1.75
C GLY A 91 -5.73 27.39 -3.06
N GLU A 92 -5.00 26.81 -4.02
CA GLU A 92 -4.78 27.41 -5.36
C GLU A 92 -6.10 27.78 -6.05
N ILE A 93 -7.12 26.90 -5.97
CA ILE A 93 -8.43 27.10 -6.59
C ILE A 93 -9.21 28.25 -5.93
N ASN A 94 -9.05 28.45 -4.62
CA ASN A 94 -9.76 29.51 -3.90
C ASN A 94 -9.11 30.89 -4.08
N GLU A 95 -7.82 30.97 -4.40
CA GLU A 95 -7.13 32.24 -4.69
C GLU A 95 -7.34 32.73 -6.13
N THR A 96 -7.74 31.84 -7.04
CA THR A 96 -8.01 32.18 -8.46
C THR A 96 -9.48 32.50 -8.76
N ARG A 97 -10.34 32.55 -7.73
CA ARG A 97 -11.78 32.76 -7.84
C ARG A 97 -12.23 33.97 -7.04
#